data_AF-A0A645AP93-F1
#
_entry.id   AF-A0A645AP93-F1
#
_cell.length_a   1.000
_cell.length_b   1.000
_cell.length_c   1.000
_cell.angle_alpha   90.00
_cell.angle_beta   90.00
_cell.angle_gamma   90.00
#
_symmetry.space_group_name_H-M   'P 1'
#
loop_
_entity.id
_entity.type
_entity.pdbx_description
1 polymer ?
#
loop_
_entity_poly.entity_id
_entity_poly.type
_entity_poly.pdbx_seq_one_letter_code
_entity_poly.pdbx_strand_id
1 'polypeptide(L)'
;MVVLDESTSFKNHQSKRFKALKLVRSRISRLVELTGTPAPNGLEDLWAQIYLLDGGQRLGKTVSSFRETFFSQDYAHPGQQHRSYSPREGADGAIRAAIADICVSMKSEDYLSLPDYVENFVPVALDGPALKAYKRLEREMLLEVDGDTITAGTAAVLNGKLLQLCSGTVYDGEHQAIQVHDCKAEAFLELVEQLHGEHALVFYWFQHERDKLVELLGRRARVYQGPEDEAAWNAGRVEVLLAHPASCAYGLNLQDGGHHIVWYGYPNWNLELYQQANKRLHRQGQLCPVIAHHLVVQGGMDEDVVAALHSKGDTQEALMQALKARIEKARTA
;
A
#
# COMPACT_ATOMS: atom_id res chain seq x y z
N MET A 1 22.33 20.67 13.14
CA MET A 1 20.93 20.22 13.03
C MET A 1 20.82 19.28 11.85
N VAL A 2 20.05 18.20 11.97
CA VAL A 2 19.76 17.23 10.91
C VAL A 2 18.24 17.12 10.79
N VAL A 3 17.74 17.06 9.56
CA VAL A 3 16.32 16.86 9.26
C VAL A 3 16.20 15.57 8.44
N LEU A 4 15.35 14.65 8.91
CA LEU A 4 14.99 13.43 8.18
C LEU A 4 13.62 13.66 7.54
N ASP A 5 13.61 13.82 6.23
CA ASP A 5 12.37 13.77 5.46
C ASP A 5 11.99 12.30 5.18
N GLU A 6 10.70 11.98 5.27
CA GLU A 6 10.17 10.61 5.26
C GLU A 6 10.89 9.67 6.27
N SER A 7 10.77 10.01 7.56
CA SER A 7 11.42 9.28 8.66
C SER A 7 10.99 7.82 8.78
N THR A 8 9.87 7.41 8.18
CA THR A 8 9.42 6.01 8.10
C THR A 8 10.45 5.09 7.47
N SER A 9 11.35 5.63 6.63
CA SER A 9 12.48 4.87 6.09
C SER A 9 13.51 4.43 7.15
N PHE A 10 13.41 4.93 8.38
CA PHE A 10 14.23 4.57 9.55
C PHE A 10 13.51 3.69 10.59
N LYS A 11 12.24 3.29 10.35
CA LYS A 11 11.44 2.46 11.27
C LYS A 11 12.08 1.12 11.64
N ASN A 12 12.82 0.53 10.70
CA ASN A 12 13.53 -0.73 10.94
C ASN A 12 14.90 -0.50 11.59
N HIS A 13 15.00 -0.84 12.88
CA HIS A 13 16.23 -0.74 13.67
C HIS A 13 17.40 -1.62 13.17
N GLN A 14 17.11 -2.63 12.35
CA GLN A 14 18.13 -3.52 11.77
C GLN A 14 18.69 -2.98 10.44
N SER A 15 18.04 -1.98 9.84
CA SER A 15 18.41 -1.42 8.55
C SER A 15 19.79 -0.77 8.57
N LYS A 16 20.46 -0.76 7.41
CA LYS A 16 21.76 -0.08 7.23
C LYS A 16 21.64 1.42 7.53
N ARG A 17 20.55 2.06 7.10
CA ARG A 17 20.29 3.50 7.31
C ARG A 17 20.19 3.84 8.79
N PHE A 18 19.37 3.11 9.55
CA PHE A 18 19.24 3.32 10.99
C PHE A 18 20.59 3.14 11.71
N LYS A 19 21.29 2.04 11.43
CA LYS A 19 22.59 1.75 12.06
C LYS A 19 23.62 2.84 11.77
N ALA A 20 23.69 3.34 10.53
CA ALA A 20 24.58 4.42 10.16
C ALA A 20 24.28 5.73 10.90
N LEU A 21 23.00 6.13 10.96
CA LEU A 21 22.61 7.36 11.65
C LEU A 21 22.79 7.25 13.18
N LYS A 22 22.47 6.09 13.76
CA LYS A 22 22.70 5.79 15.18
C LYS A 22 24.17 5.97 15.58
N LEU A 23 25.13 5.57 14.74
CA LEU A 23 26.56 5.71 15.02
C LEU A 23 27.02 7.17 15.18
N VAL A 24 26.43 8.08 14.40
CA VAL A 24 26.78 9.51 14.42
C VAL A 24 25.84 10.35 15.31
N ARG A 25 24.81 9.73 15.91
CA ARG A 25 23.76 10.42 16.67
C ARG A 25 24.28 11.29 17.81
N SER A 26 25.35 10.87 18.49
CA SER A 26 25.98 11.66 19.58
C SER A 26 26.60 12.98 19.10
N ARG A 27 26.87 13.11 17.80
CA ARG A 27 27.39 14.33 17.17
C ARG A 27 26.29 15.26 16.66
N ILE A 28 25.03 14.82 16.71
CA ILE A 28 23.87 15.58 16.24
C ILE A 28 23.24 16.31 17.43
N SER A 29 23.36 17.63 17.43
CA SER A 29 22.80 18.50 18.48
C SER A 29 21.28 18.68 18.40
N ARG A 30 20.70 18.61 17.20
CA ARG A 30 19.26 18.72 16.95
C ARG A 30 18.88 17.81 15.78
N LEU A 31 17.90 16.95 15.99
CA LEU A 31 17.31 16.08 14.97
C LEU A 31 15.82 16.42 14.84
N VAL A 32 15.32 16.52 13.61
CA VAL A 32 13.90 16.70 13.30
C VAL A 32 13.50 15.59 12.34
N GLU A 33 12.40 14.91 12.63
CA GLU A 33 11.82 13.87 11.78
C GLU A 33 10.51 14.38 11.18
N LEU A 34 10.34 14.22 9.87
CA LEU A 34 9.14 14.58 9.13
C LEU A 34 8.54 13.30 8.53
N THR A 35 7.26 13.05 8.82
CA THR A 35 6.53 11.92 8.25
C THR A 35 5.02 12.17 8.34
N GLY A 36 4.30 11.72 7.32
CA GLY A 36 2.84 11.68 7.33
C GLY A 36 2.24 10.45 8.02
N THR A 37 3.04 9.41 8.29
CA THR A 37 2.59 8.09 8.76
C THR A 37 3.64 7.47 9.70
N PRO A 38 3.83 7.95 10.95
CA PRO A 38 4.96 7.53 11.79
C PRO A 38 4.95 6.05 12.22
N ALA A 39 3.80 5.35 12.15
CA ALA A 39 3.66 3.97 12.62
C ALA A 39 2.80 3.11 11.66
N PRO A 40 3.28 2.87 10.43
CA PRO A 40 2.46 2.26 9.38
C PRO A 40 2.11 0.80 9.63
N ASN A 41 2.99 0.03 10.31
CA ASN A 41 2.73 -1.36 10.69
C ASN A 41 2.40 -1.50 12.20
N GLY A 42 1.99 -0.41 12.84
CA GLY A 42 1.66 -0.39 14.27
C GLY A 42 2.79 0.14 15.18
N LEU A 43 2.56 0.05 16.50
CA LEU A 43 3.34 0.75 17.54
C LEU A 43 4.84 0.35 17.59
N GLU A 44 5.20 -0.82 17.06
CA GLU A 44 6.60 -1.26 16.99
C GLU A 44 7.49 -0.34 16.13
N ASP A 45 6.91 0.25 15.07
CA ASP A 45 7.62 1.12 14.13
C ASP A 45 8.09 2.44 14.78
N LEU A 46 7.53 2.81 15.94
CA LEU A 46 7.87 4.04 16.65
C LEU A 46 9.22 3.96 17.35
N TRP A 47 9.64 2.79 17.83
CA TRP A 47 10.82 2.69 18.70
C TRP A 47 12.08 3.25 18.05
N ALA A 48 12.34 2.86 16.79
CA ALA A 48 13.55 3.27 16.10
C ALA A 48 13.58 4.79 15.87
N GLN A 49 12.47 5.37 15.44
CA GLN A 49 12.31 6.80 15.20
C GLN A 49 12.50 7.61 16.50
N ILE A 50 11.79 7.23 17.57
CA ILE A 50 11.93 7.92 18.87
C ILE A 50 13.33 7.74 19.47
N TYR A 51 13.96 6.57 19.31
CA TYR A 51 15.34 6.35 19.72
C TYR A 51 16.30 7.31 19.00
N LEU A 52 16.09 7.58 17.71
CA LEU A 52 16.88 8.56 16.98
C LEU A 52 16.61 9.97 17.50
N LEU A 53 15.40 10.31 17.96
CA LEU A 53 15.12 11.63 18.53
C LEU A 53 15.76 11.83 19.91
N ASP A 54 15.65 10.89 20.85
CA ASP A 54 16.02 11.12 22.25
C ASP A 54 17.04 10.14 22.87
N GLY A 55 17.49 9.14 22.12
CA GLY A 55 18.44 8.12 22.58
C GLY A 55 17.82 7.03 23.46
N GLY A 56 16.50 6.87 23.44
CA GLY A 56 15.76 5.86 24.19
C GLY A 56 15.34 6.32 25.59
N GLN A 57 15.16 7.63 25.79
CA GLN A 57 14.69 8.19 27.07
C GLN A 57 13.23 7.85 27.33
N ARG A 58 12.37 7.98 26.31
CA ARG A 58 10.92 7.72 26.44
C ARG A 58 10.55 6.26 26.27
N LEU A 59 11.04 5.62 25.21
CA LEU A 59 10.62 4.27 24.81
C LEU A 59 11.67 3.18 25.12
N GLY A 60 12.72 3.51 25.88
CA GLY A 60 13.76 2.57 26.27
C GLY A 60 14.95 2.50 25.31
N LYS A 61 16.12 2.16 25.85
CA LYS A 61 17.42 2.15 25.13
C LYS A 61 17.59 1.00 24.14
N THR A 62 16.79 -0.05 24.29
CA THR A 62 16.83 -1.24 23.44
C THR A 62 15.42 -1.62 23.01
N VAL A 63 15.29 -2.20 21.81
CA VAL A 63 14.01 -2.69 21.31
C VAL A 63 13.42 -3.78 22.21
N SER A 64 14.27 -4.58 22.86
CA SER A 64 13.84 -5.59 23.82
C SER A 64 13.15 -4.95 25.03
N SER A 65 13.74 -3.90 25.62
CA SER A 65 13.16 -3.19 26.76
C SER A 65 11.83 -2.52 26.39
N PHE A 66 11.75 -1.95 25.19
CA PHE A 66 10.50 -1.41 24.66
C PHE A 66 9.42 -2.48 24.55
N ARG A 67 9.73 -3.62 23.94
CA ARG A 67 8.82 -4.77 23.81
C ARG A 67 8.40 -5.34 25.16
N GLU A 68 9.33 -5.52 26.09
CA GLU A 68 9.03 -6.02 27.45
C GLU A 68 8.10 -5.09 28.23
N THR A 69 8.17 -3.78 27.96
CA THR A 69 7.36 -2.78 28.65
C THR A 69 5.94 -2.72 28.06
N PHE A 70 5.84 -2.62 26.74
CA PHE A 70 4.57 -2.27 26.06
C PHE A 70 3.90 -3.43 25.33
N PHE A 71 4.56 -4.59 25.19
CA PHE A 71 4.06 -5.70 24.40
C PHE A 71 4.08 -7.01 25.18
N SER A 72 3.18 -7.90 24.79
CA SER A 72 3.18 -9.30 25.20
C SER A 72 3.68 -10.12 24.03
N GLN A 73 4.59 -11.05 24.30
CA GLN A 73 5.03 -11.98 23.28
C GLN A 73 3.90 -12.97 23.01
N ASP A 74 3.56 -13.17 21.75
CA ASP A 74 2.54 -14.15 21.38
C ASP A 74 3.09 -15.58 21.54
N TYR A 75 2.18 -16.55 21.63
CA TYR A 75 2.53 -17.96 21.68
C TYR A 75 3.27 -18.34 20.39
N ALA A 76 4.44 -18.99 20.54
CA ALA A 76 5.20 -19.48 19.40
C ALA A 76 4.47 -20.65 18.75
N HIS A 77 4.05 -20.49 17.50
CA HIS A 77 3.49 -21.59 16.72
C HIS A 77 4.62 -22.49 16.14
N PRO A 78 4.40 -23.80 15.96
CA PRO A 78 5.36 -24.67 15.31
C PRO A 78 5.74 -24.13 13.91
N GLY A 79 7.03 -23.89 13.67
CA GLY A 79 7.53 -23.33 12.40
C GLY A 79 7.69 -21.80 12.35
N GLN A 80 7.31 -21.08 13.41
CA GLN A 80 7.46 -19.62 13.46
C GLN A 80 8.92 -19.24 13.75
N GLN A 81 9.66 -18.83 12.71
CA GLN A 81 11.06 -18.38 12.84
C GLN A 81 11.22 -17.05 13.62
N HIS A 82 10.16 -16.23 13.68
CA HIS A 82 10.18 -14.91 14.30
C HIS A 82 9.13 -14.82 15.41
N ARG A 83 9.50 -14.24 16.55
CA ARG A 83 8.60 -13.96 17.67
C ARG A 83 7.69 -12.79 17.27
N SER A 84 6.38 -12.97 17.30
CA SER A 84 5.41 -11.88 17.18
C SER A 84 5.06 -11.32 18.56
N TYR A 85 4.64 -10.06 18.57
CA TYR A 85 4.34 -9.33 19.79
C TYR A 85 3.05 -8.54 19.58
N SER A 86 2.10 -8.70 20.50
CA SER A 86 0.88 -7.92 20.55
C SER A 86 0.99 -6.79 21.57
N PRO A 87 0.51 -5.57 21.28
CA PRO A 87 0.46 -4.50 22.27
C PRO A 87 -0.31 -4.93 23.52
N ARG A 88 0.20 -4.57 24.69
CA ARG A 88 -0.54 -4.74 25.95
C ARG A 88 -1.72 -3.78 26.02
N GLU A 89 -2.68 -4.11 26.87
CA GLU A 89 -3.77 -3.19 27.20
C GLU A 89 -3.19 -1.85 27.69
N GLY A 90 -3.67 -0.74 27.11
CA GLY A 90 -3.19 0.61 27.42
C GLY A 90 -1.83 1.00 26.82
N ALA A 91 -1.16 0.12 26.07
CA ALA A 91 0.15 0.41 25.48
C ALA A 91 0.12 1.58 24.50
N ASP A 92 -0.89 1.68 23.64
CA ASP A 92 -1.08 2.81 22.71
C ASP A 92 -1.13 4.15 23.46
N GLY A 93 -1.98 4.26 24.48
CA GLY A 93 -2.12 5.47 25.28
C GLY A 93 -0.85 5.84 26.04
N ALA A 94 -0.16 4.85 26.61
CA ALA A 94 1.09 5.07 27.34
C ALA A 94 2.22 5.56 26.41
N ILE A 95 2.37 4.94 25.24
CA ILE A 95 3.36 5.35 24.24
C ILE A 95 3.06 6.75 23.73
N ARG A 96 1.80 7.03 23.37
CA ARG A 96 1.38 8.37 22.90
C ARG A 96 1.63 9.44 23.95
N ALA A 97 1.31 9.18 25.21
CA ALA A 97 1.58 10.11 26.31
C ALA A 97 3.07 10.37 26.49
N ALA A 98 3.91 9.32 26.37
CA ALA A 98 5.36 9.44 26.51
C ALA A 98 6.01 10.31 25.42
N ILE A 99 5.45 10.34 24.21
CA ILE A 99 6.01 11.08 23.06
C ILE A 99 5.27 12.38 22.74
N ALA A 100 4.17 12.69 23.45
CA ALA A 100 3.30 13.81 23.13
C ALA A 100 4.02 15.17 23.12
N ASP A 101 5.05 15.34 23.95
CA ASP A 101 5.80 16.60 24.08
C ASP A 101 6.83 16.83 22.95
N ILE A 102 7.20 15.78 22.21
CA ILE A 102 8.16 15.82 21.10
C ILE A 102 7.52 15.62 19.74
N CYS A 103 6.24 15.26 19.69
CA CYS A 103 5.49 15.04 18.47
C CYS A 103 4.49 16.18 18.24
N VAL A 104 4.68 16.91 17.15
CA VAL A 104 3.68 17.85 16.65
C VAL A 104 2.97 17.17 15.48
N SER A 105 1.73 16.75 15.71
CA SER A 105 0.85 16.28 14.64
C SER A 105 -0.22 17.34 14.42
N MET A 106 -0.30 17.83 13.19
CA MET A 106 -1.40 18.68 12.76
C MET A 106 -2.29 17.84 11.86
N LYS A 107 -3.58 17.76 12.17
CA LYS A 107 -4.54 17.23 11.20
C LYS A 107 -4.68 18.27 10.11
N SER A 108 -4.38 17.88 8.88
CA SER A 108 -4.51 18.72 7.70
C SER A 108 -5.92 19.33 7.56
N GLU A 109 -6.93 18.59 8.02
CA GLU A 109 -8.35 18.97 8.03
C GLU A 109 -8.64 20.26 8.82
N ASP A 110 -7.86 20.58 9.86
CA ASP A 110 -8.13 21.72 10.74
C ASP A 110 -7.72 23.08 10.14
N TYR A 111 -6.91 23.08 9.06
CA TYR A 111 -6.37 24.31 8.46
C TYR A 111 -6.31 24.33 6.92
N LEU A 112 -6.56 23.20 6.25
CA LEU A 112 -6.55 23.10 4.80
C LEU A 112 -7.96 22.73 4.31
N SER A 113 -8.59 23.65 3.58
CA SER A 113 -9.78 23.31 2.79
C SER A 113 -9.32 22.51 1.55
N LEU A 114 -9.19 21.21 1.71
CA LEU A 114 -9.01 20.30 0.58
C LEU A 114 -10.37 20.07 -0.09
N PRO A 115 -10.42 19.98 -1.43
CA PRO A 115 -11.61 19.52 -2.13
C PRO A 115 -12.02 18.12 -1.67
N ASP A 116 -13.26 17.74 -1.97
CA ASP A 116 -13.78 16.42 -1.65
C ASP A 116 -12.92 15.32 -2.26
N TYR A 117 -12.79 14.21 -1.53
CA TYR A 117 -12.22 12.97 -2.05
C TYR A 117 -13.35 11.95 -2.19
N VAL A 118 -13.59 11.51 -3.42
CA VAL A 118 -14.71 10.63 -3.77
C VAL A 118 -14.16 9.33 -4.30
N GLU A 119 -14.64 8.21 -3.75
CA GLU A 119 -14.29 6.88 -4.24
C GLU A 119 -15.41 6.35 -5.14
N ASN A 120 -15.01 5.90 -6.33
CA ASN A 120 -15.88 5.29 -7.31
C ASN A 120 -15.43 3.85 -7.57
N PHE A 121 -16.21 2.88 -7.14
CA PHE A 121 -15.92 1.46 -7.37
C PHE A 121 -16.51 1.02 -8.71
N VAL A 122 -15.61 0.73 -9.67
CA VAL A 122 -15.94 0.26 -11.01
C VAL A 122 -15.95 -1.28 -10.99
N PRO A 123 -17.14 -1.91 -11.03
CA PRO A 123 -17.24 -3.37 -10.98
C PRO A 123 -16.75 -3.99 -12.29
N VAL A 124 -15.92 -5.03 -12.18
CA VAL A 124 -15.41 -5.80 -13.32
C VAL A 124 -15.96 -7.22 -13.23
N ALA A 125 -16.76 -7.60 -14.23
CA ALA A 125 -17.28 -8.96 -14.35
C ALA A 125 -16.32 -9.80 -15.18
N LEU A 126 -15.87 -10.93 -14.64
CA LEU A 126 -15.13 -11.93 -15.42
C LEU A 126 -16.09 -12.66 -16.36
N ASP A 127 -15.66 -12.88 -17.60
CA ASP A 127 -16.39 -13.71 -18.54
C ASP A 127 -16.37 -15.20 -18.12
N GLY A 128 -17.14 -16.04 -18.82
CA GLY A 128 -17.27 -17.46 -18.48
C GLY A 128 -15.92 -18.21 -18.39
N PRO A 129 -15.05 -18.11 -19.41
CA PRO A 129 -13.70 -18.69 -19.37
C PRO A 129 -12.81 -18.13 -18.26
N ALA A 130 -12.74 -16.81 -18.09
CA ALA A 130 -11.94 -16.14 -17.06
C ALA A 130 -12.38 -16.53 -15.66
N LEU A 131 -13.69 -16.55 -15.39
CA LEU A 131 -14.24 -16.96 -14.10
C LEU A 131 -13.92 -18.42 -13.78
N LYS A 132 -13.94 -19.31 -14.79
CA LYS A 132 -13.52 -20.71 -14.61
C LYS A 132 -12.03 -20.81 -14.30
N ALA A 133 -11.19 -20.08 -15.01
CA ALA A 133 -9.75 -20.03 -14.75
C ALA A 133 -9.47 -19.51 -13.33
N TYR A 134 -10.15 -18.44 -12.92
CA TYR A 134 -10.08 -17.86 -11.59
C TYR A 134 -10.45 -18.86 -10.50
N LYS A 135 -11.65 -19.44 -10.57
CA LYS A 135 -12.11 -20.41 -9.57
C LYS A 135 -11.23 -21.65 -9.51
N ARG A 136 -10.67 -22.09 -10.65
CA ARG A 136 -9.74 -23.22 -10.67
C ARG A 136 -8.45 -22.88 -9.94
N LEU A 137 -7.79 -21.77 -10.30
CA LEU A 137 -6.54 -21.36 -9.66
C LEU A 137 -6.75 -21.10 -8.16
N GLU A 138 -7.82 -20.38 -7.82
CA GLU A 138 -8.20 -20.12 -6.44
C GLU A 138 -8.37 -21.42 -5.66
N ARG A 139 -9.17 -22.37 -6.17
CA ARG A 139 -9.36 -23.65 -5.49
C ARG A 139 -8.07 -24.45 -5.35
N GLU A 140 -7.28 -24.58 -6.41
CA GLU A 140 -6.02 -25.34 -6.40
C GLU A 140 -5.06 -24.76 -5.36
N MET A 141 -4.82 -23.45 -5.39
CA MET A 141 -3.91 -22.81 -4.45
C MET A 141 -4.45 -22.80 -3.01
N LEU A 142 -5.76 -22.64 -2.79
CA LEU A 142 -6.34 -22.70 -1.45
C LEU A 142 -6.29 -24.11 -0.84
N LEU A 143 -6.38 -25.17 -1.66
CA LEU A 143 -6.30 -26.56 -1.20
C LEU A 143 -4.87 -26.99 -0.84
N GLU A 144 -3.86 -26.39 -1.48
CA GLU A 144 -2.44 -26.61 -1.11
C GLU A 144 -2.08 -25.94 0.22
N VAL A 145 -2.87 -24.97 0.67
CA VAL A 145 -2.64 -24.23 1.91
C VAL A 145 -3.35 -24.91 3.07
N ASP A 146 -2.59 -25.17 4.14
CA ASP A 146 -3.19 -25.60 5.39
C ASP A 146 -3.75 -24.39 6.17
N GLY A 147 -5.07 -24.36 6.36
CA GLY A 147 -5.81 -23.24 6.96
C GLY A 147 -5.37 -22.91 8.39
N ASP A 148 -4.86 -23.89 9.13
CA ASP A 148 -4.37 -23.71 10.50
C ASP A 148 -2.93 -23.17 10.57
N THR A 149 -2.18 -23.21 9.46
CA THR A 149 -0.76 -22.82 9.39
C THR A 149 -0.43 -21.83 8.26
N ILE A 150 -1.39 -20.98 7.87
CA ILE A 150 -1.15 -19.92 6.89
C ILE A 150 -0.11 -18.94 7.43
N THR A 151 1.08 -18.97 6.85
CA THR A 151 2.10 -17.95 7.11
C THR A 151 1.87 -16.71 6.26
N ALA A 152 2.36 -15.55 6.71
CA ALA A 152 2.31 -14.31 5.94
C ALA A 152 2.97 -14.45 4.55
N GLY A 153 4.02 -15.28 4.43
CA GLY A 153 4.70 -15.53 3.16
C GLY A 153 3.83 -16.29 2.17
N THR A 154 3.17 -17.36 2.60
CA THR A 154 2.25 -18.15 1.76
C THR A 154 1.04 -17.31 1.34
N ALA A 155 0.48 -16.52 2.26
CA ALA A 155 -0.61 -15.60 1.98
C ALA A 155 -0.21 -14.51 0.96
N ALA A 156 1.01 -13.98 1.04
CA ALA A 156 1.53 -13.01 0.08
C ALA A 156 1.53 -13.57 -1.35
N VAL A 157 2.02 -14.81 -1.49
CA VAL A 157 2.15 -15.49 -2.79
C VAL A 157 0.78 -15.80 -3.37
N LEU A 158 -0.11 -16.37 -2.56
CA LEU A 158 -1.50 -16.66 -2.95
C LEU A 158 -2.21 -15.39 -3.39
N ASN A 159 -2.19 -14.35 -2.56
CA ASN A 159 -2.81 -13.07 -2.90
C ASN A 159 -2.23 -12.49 -4.19
N GLY A 160 -0.90 -12.48 -4.31
CA GLY A 160 -0.23 -11.97 -5.51
C GLY A 160 -0.66 -12.69 -6.79
N LYS A 161 -0.86 -14.01 -6.74
CA LYS A 161 -1.33 -14.79 -7.90
C LYS A 161 -2.80 -14.53 -8.22
N LEU A 162 -3.65 -14.40 -7.21
CA LEU A 162 -5.07 -14.08 -7.42
C LEU A 162 -5.26 -12.66 -7.96
N LEU A 163 -4.47 -11.69 -7.49
CA LEU A 163 -4.46 -10.32 -8.03
C LEU A 163 -3.95 -10.27 -9.48
N GLN A 164 -2.87 -10.98 -9.81
CA GLN A 164 -2.41 -11.13 -11.19
C GLN A 164 -3.54 -11.62 -12.09
N LEU A 165 -4.25 -12.66 -11.66
CA LEU A 165 -5.36 -13.21 -12.43
C LEU A 165 -6.54 -12.23 -12.53
N CYS A 166 -6.87 -11.49 -11.47
CA CYS A 166 -7.87 -10.39 -11.55
C CYS A 166 -7.48 -9.37 -12.63
N SER A 167 -6.18 -9.08 -12.76
CA SER A 167 -5.64 -8.15 -13.75
C SER A 167 -5.62 -8.67 -15.19
N GLY A 168 -5.91 -9.96 -15.41
CA GLY A 168 -5.99 -10.60 -16.72
C GLY A 168 -4.73 -11.32 -17.21
N THR A 169 -3.63 -11.24 -16.47
CA THR A 169 -2.34 -11.83 -16.86
C THR A 169 -1.65 -12.43 -15.64
N VAL A 170 -1.10 -13.64 -15.77
CA VAL A 170 -0.37 -14.30 -14.67
C VAL A 170 1.07 -14.58 -15.07
N TYR A 171 2.01 -14.45 -14.12
CA TYR A 171 3.35 -14.97 -14.33
C TYR A 171 3.35 -16.50 -14.17
N ASP A 172 4.07 -17.22 -15.03
CA ASP A 172 4.33 -18.65 -14.82
C ASP A 172 5.56 -18.89 -13.91
N GLY A 173 6.01 -20.14 -13.84
CA GLY A 173 7.19 -20.54 -13.06
C GLY A 173 8.53 -20.01 -13.63
N GLU A 174 8.55 -19.60 -14.89
CA GLU A 174 9.71 -19.01 -15.58
C GLU A 174 9.63 -17.48 -15.63
N HIS A 175 8.71 -16.90 -14.85
CA HIS A 175 8.42 -15.46 -14.82
C HIS A 175 7.98 -14.88 -16.19
N GLN A 176 7.41 -15.70 -17.07
CA GLN A 176 6.79 -15.22 -18.31
C GLN A 176 5.34 -14.80 -18.06
N ALA A 177 4.94 -13.68 -18.64
CA ALA A 177 3.57 -13.17 -18.54
C ALA A 177 2.65 -13.91 -19.50
N ILE A 178 1.65 -14.62 -18.97
CA ILE A 178 0.64 -15.37 -19.73
C ILE A 178 -0.68 -14.64 -19.64
N GLN A 179 -1.18 -14.17 -20.79
CA GLN A 179 -2.50 -13.55 -20.89
C GLN A 179 -3.59 -14.61 -20.69
N VAL A 180 -4.53 -14.33 -19.79
CA VAL A 180 -5.67 -15.20 -19.49
C VAL A 180 -6.98 -14.61 -20.00
N HIS A 181 -7.19 -13.30 -19.81
CA HIS A 181 -8.38 -12.59 -20.28
C HIS A 181 -8.17 -11.08 -20.33
N ASP A 182 -9.09 -10.34 -20.96
CA ASP A 182 -9.03 -8.88 -21.09
C ASP A 182 -10.09 -8.12 -20.27
N CYS A 183 -10.95 -8.80 -19.50
CA CYS A 183 -12.12 -8.19 -18.83
C CYS A 183 -11.82 -6.90 -18.03
N LYS A 184 -10.73 -6.87 -17.24
CA LYS A 184 -10.34 -5.67 -16.47
C LYS A 184 -9.77 -4.56 -17.35
N ALA A 185 -9.06 -4.94 -18.41
CA ALA A 185 -8.51 -4.04 -19.41
C ALA A 185 -9.64 -3.37 -20.23
N GLU A 186 -10.68 -4.12 -20.58
CA GLU A 186 -11.89 -3.60 -21.24
C GLU A 186 -12.64 -2.60 -20.35
N ALA A 187 -12.89 -2.97 -19.09
CA ALA A 187 -13.52 -2.06 -18.12
C ALA A 187 -12.69 -0.79 -17.87
N PHE A 188 -11.36 -0.91 -17.87
CA PHE A 188 -10.46 0.24 -17.78
C PHE A 188 -10.58 1.16 -19.00
N LEU A 189 -10.63 0.62 -20.21
CA LEU A 189 -10.83 1.42 -21.41
C LEU A 189 -12.18 2.15 -21.39
N GLU A 190 -13.25 1.46 -21.02
CA GLU A 190 -14.57 2.10 -20.87
C GLU A 190 -14.54 3.25 -19.86
N LEU A 191 -13.87 3.05 -18.72
CA LEU A 191 -13.68 4.12 -17.73
C LEU A 191 -12.91 5.30 -18.32
N VAL A 192 -11.80 5.08 -19.02
CA VAL A 192 -11.01 6.15 -19.62
C VAL A 192 -11.82 6.93 -20.66
N GLU A 193 -12.66 6.26 -21.47
CA GLU A 193 -13.55 6.96 -22.41
C GLU A 193 -14.64 7.80 -21.69
N GLN A 194 -15.12 7.35 -20.54
CA GLN A 194 -16.07 8.11 -19.70
C GLN A 194 -15.45 9.36 -19.09
N LEU A 195 -14.12 9.45 -19.00
CA LEU A 195 -13.44 10.67 -18.55
C LEU A 195 -13.46 11.78 -19.59
N HIS A 196 -13.96 11.55 -20.81
CA HIS A 196 -14.17 12.57 -21.84
C HIS A 196 -12.92 13.42 -22.16
N GLY A 197 -11.74 12.81 -22.10
CA GLY A 197 -10.45 13.46 -22.36
C GLY A 197 -9.82 14.15 -21.15
N GLU A 198 -10.42 14.02 -19.96
CA GLU A 198 -9.80 14.44 -18.71
C GLU A 198 -8.61 13.55 -18.33
N HIS A 199 -7.65 14.15 -17.63
CA HIS A 199 -6.38 13.52 -17.29
C HIS A 199 -6.52 12.55 -16.12
N ALA A 200 -5.95 11.34 -16.25
CA ALA A 200 -5.99 10.30 -15.22
C ALA A 200 -4.61 9.81 -14.80
N LEU A 201 -4.38 9.77 -13.48
CA LEU A 201 -3.22 9.12 -12.85
C LEU A 201 -3.58 7.66 -12.56
N VAL A 202 -2.98 6.73 -13.30
CA VAL A 202 -3.30 5.30 -13.21
C VAL A 202 -2.20 4.56 -12.47
N PHE A 203 -2.57 3.90 -11.38
CA PHE A 203 -1.67 3.05 -10.61
C PHE A 203 -1.75 1.59 -11.08
N TYR A 204 -0.59 1.05 -11.42
CA TYR A 204 -0.38 -0.37 -11.68
C TYR A 204 0.56 -0.98 -10.61
N TRP A 205 0.46 -2.28 -10.41
CA TRP A 205 1.29 -3.03 -9.46
C TRP A 205 2.25 -3.99 -10.14
N PHE A 206 1.81 -4.71 -11.18
CA PHE A 206 2.64 -5.65 -11.92
C PHE A 206 3.15 -5.06 -13.23
N GLN A 207 4.33 -5.49 -13.70
CA GLN A 207 4.90 -4.96 -14.94
C GLN A 207 4.06 -5.32 -16.17
N HIS A 208 3.46 -6.50 -16.20
CA HIS A 208 2.57 -6.90 -17.29
C HIS A 208 1.33 -5.99 -17.39
N GLU A 209 0.85 -5.43 -16.27
CA GLU A 209 -0.28 -4.48 -16.29
C GLU A 209 0.13 -3.20 -16.99
N ARG A 210 1.29 -2.63 -16.62
CA ARG A 210 1.86 -1.46 -17.30
C ARG A 210 1.98 -1.73 -18.80
N ASP A 211 2.56 -2.87 -19.18
CA ASP A 211 2.83 -3.19 -20.58
C ASP A 211 1.52 -3.31 -21.37
N LYS A 212 0.50 -3.96 -20.80
CA LYS A 212 -0.84 -4.05 -21.37
C LYS A 212 -1.51 -2.68 -21.48
N LEU A 213 -1.43 -1.84 -20.46
CA LEU A 213 -2.02 -0.49 -20.47
C LEU A 213 -1.36 0.42 -21.52
N VAL A 214 -0.04 0.31 -21.70
CA VAL A 214 0.70 1.02 -22.75
C VAL A 214 0.27 0.52 -24.13
N GLU A 215 0.12 -0.78 -24.31
CA GLU A 215 -0.38 -1.37 -25.56
C GLU A 215 -1.77 -0.85 -25.93
N LEU A 216 -2.70 -0.84 -24.95
CA LEU A 216 -4.09 -0.43 -25.16
C LEU A 216 -4.24 1.07 -25.46
N LEU A 217 -3.50 1.92 -24.74
CA LEU A 217 -3.66 3.37 -24.84
C LEU A 217 -2.75 4.00 -25.91
N GLY A 218 -1.69 3.30 -26.33
CA GLY A 218 -0.72 3.78 -27.29
C GLY A 218 -0.14 5.14 -26.89
N ARG A 219 -0.36 6.17 -27.73
CA ARG A 219 0.18 7.53 -27.51
C ARG A 219 -0.53 8.31 -26.40
N ARG A 220 -1.69 7.84 -25.91
CA ARG A 220 -2.46 8.49 -24.83
C ARG A 220 -1.82 8.25 -23.46
N ALA A 221 -1.07 7.15 -23.33
CA ALA A 221 -0.37 6.79 -22.09
C ALA A 221 1.08 7.28 -22.07
N ARG A 222 1.54 7.68 -20.88
CA ARG A 222 2.94 7.90 -20.57
C ARG A 222 3.28 7.20 -19.26
N VAL A 223 4.40 6.48 -19.21
CA VAL A 223 4.89 5.85 -17.97
C VAL A 223 5.77 6.84 -17.24
N TYR A 224 5.50 7.05 -15.94
CA TYR A 224 6.32 7.90 -15.09
C TYR A 224 7.72 7.29 -14.86
N GLN A 225 8.75 8.03 -15.27
CA GLN A 225 10.17 7.69 -15.10
C GLN A 225 10.96 8.81 -14.40
N GLY A 226 10.45 10.05 -14.38
CA GLY A 226 11.10 11.14 -13.65
C GLY A 226 10.50 12.54 -13.89
N PRO A 227 11.27 13.60 -13.57
CA PRO A 227 10.79 14.99 -13.56
C PRO A 227 10.23 15.50 -14.90
N GLU A 228 10.71 14.98 -16.03
CA GLU A 228 10.19 15.36 -17.35
C GLU A 228 8.74 14.91 -17.55
N ASP A 229 8.37 13.76 -16.99
CA ASP A 229 7.00 13.24 -17.07
C ASP A 229 6.08 14.01 -16.12
N GLU A 230 6.58 14.36 -14.92
CA GLU A 230 5.88 15.25 -13.96
C GLU A 230 5.58 16.61 -14.60
N ALA A 231 6.56 17.24 -15.25
CA ALA A 231 6.38 18.51 -15.94
C ALA A 231 5.47 18.41 -17.18
N ALA A 232 5.42 17.26 -17.85
CA ALA A 232 4.49 17.04 -18.96
C ALA A 232 3.06 16.84 -18.46
N TRP A 233 2.89 16.08 -17.38
CA TRP A 233 1.62 15.85 -16.70
C TRP A 233 1.00 17.16 -16.18
N ASN A 234 1.75 17.92 -15.38
CA ASN A 234 1.27 19.20 -14.83
C ASN A 234 1.03 20.28 -15.90
N ALA A 235 1.57 20.09 -17.11
CA ALA A 235 1.29 20.97 -18.26
C ALA A 235 0.07 20.52 -19.10
N GLY A 236 -0.67 19.49 -18.67
CA GLY A 236 -1.81 18.93 -19.40
C GLY A 236 -1.44 18.26 -20.73
N ARG A 237 -0.19 17.81 -20.88
CA ARG A 237 0.29 17.16 -22.13
C ARG A 237 0.22 15.64 -22.10
N VAL A 238 -0.28 15.06 -21.01
CA VAL A 238 -0.34 13.61 -20.78
C VAL A 238 -1.76 13.27 -20.37
N GLU A 239 -2.52 12.61 -21.24
CA GLU A 239 -3.89 12.18 -20.95
C GLU A 239 -3.92 11.13 -19.84
N VAL A 240 -3.08 10.09 -19.95
CA VAL A 240 -2.98 9.03 -18.94
C VAL A 240 -1.54 8.89 -18.47
N LEU A 241 -1.28 9.19 -17.19
CA LEU A 241 0.02 8.94 -16.57
C LEU A 241 -0.02 7.62 -15.80
N LEU A 242 0.76 6.64 -16.25
CA LEU A 242 0.92 5.35 -15.59
C LEU A 242 2.05 5.44 -14.57
N ALA A 243 1.79 5.05 -13.32
CA ALA A 243 2.80 5.04 -12.29
C ALA A 243 2.71 3.79 -11.41
N HIS A 244 3.87 3.30 -10.97
CA HIS A 244 3.90 2.35 -9.87
C HIS A 244 3.82 3.13 -8.55
N PRO A 245 2.95 2.78 -7.59
CA PRO A 245 2.79 3.52 -6.33
C PRO A 245 4.11 3.78 -5.60
N ALA A 246 5.02 2.80 -5.56
CA ALA A 246 6.34 2.94 -4.92
C ALA A 246 7.26 3.98 -5.60
N SER A 247 7.09 4.22 -6.91
CA SER A 247 7.85 5.26 -7.61
C SER A 247 7.36 6.66 -7.23
N CYS A 248 6.11 6.76 -6.75
CA CYS A 248 5.50 8.00 -6.30
C CYS A 248 5.75 8.29 -4.81
N ALA A 249 6.49 7.45 -4.08
CA ALA A 249 6.74 7.68 -2.65
C ALA A 249 7.61 8.93 -2.38
N TYR A 250 8.40 9.40 -3.35
CA TYR A 250 9.35 10.51 -3.17
C TYR A 250 8.78 11.85 -3.65
N GLY A 251 8.10 12.60 -2.79
CA GLY A 251 7.91 14.05 -2.93
C GLY A 251 7.26 14.61 -4.21
N LEU A 252 6.70 13.78 -5.10
CA LEU A 252 6.16 14.23 -6.40
C LEU A 252 4.96 15.15 -6.22
N ASN A 253 4.88 16.19 -7.06
CA ASN A 253 3.77 17.14 -7.10
C ASN A 253 2.98 16.90 -8.40
N LEU A 254 1.95 16.07 -8.33
CA LEU A 254 1.13 15.71 -9.51
C LEU A 254 -0.26 16.36 -9.50
N GLN A 255 -0.57 17.15 -8.47
CA GLN A 255 -1.92 17.66 -8.23
C GLN A 255 -2.42 18.62 -9.34
N ASP A 256 -1.51 19.21 -10.13
CA ASP A 256 -1.87 20.20 -11.14
C ASP A 256 -2.24 19.55 -12.50
N GLY A 257 -1.84 18.29 -12.73
CA GLY A 257 -2.05 17.63 -14.03
C GLY A 257 -3.39 16.92 -14.19
N GLY A 258 -4.15 16.69 -13.11
CA GLY A 258 -5.46 16.04 -13.16
C GLY A 258 -6.09 15.88 -11.79
N HIS A 259 -7.30 15.34 -11.75
CA HIS A 259 -8.03 15.06 -10.51
C HIS A 259 -8.67 13.65 -10.46
N HIS A 260 -8.42 12.83 -11.48
CA HIS A 260 -8.80 11.42 -11.50
C HIS A 260 -7.62 10.52 -11.13
N ILE A 261 -7.83 9.64 -10.15
CA ILE A 261 -6.94 8.53 -9.83
C ILE A 261 -7.62 7.24 -10.31
N VAL A 262 -6.88 6.34 -10.95
CA VAL A 262 -7.40 5.01 -11.32
C VAL A 262 -6.52 3.94 -10.72
N TRP A 263 -7.07 3.14 -9.80
CA TRP A 263 -6.44 1.95 -9.27
C TRP A 263 -6.74 0.76 -10.19
N TYR A 264 -5.83 0.49 -11.13
CA TYR A 264 -5.89 -0.71 -11.97
C TYR A 264 -5.38 -1.94 -11.20
N GLY A 265 -4.25 -1.81 -10.52
CA GLY A 265 -3.66 -2.84 -9.66
C GLY A 265 -3.44 -2.31 -8.24
N TYR A 266 -3.53 -3.18 -7.24
CA TYR A 266 -3.47 -2.79 -5.82
C TYR A 266 -2.13 -3.17 -5.17
N PRO A 267 -1.64 -2.37 -4.21
CA PRO A 267 -0.36 -2.63 -3.52
C PRO A 267 -0.49 -3.69 -2.42
N ASN A 268 -1.20 -4.78 -2.72
CA ASN A 268 -1.49 -5.86 -1.77
C ASN A 268 -2.06 -5.25 -0.46
N TRP A 269 -1.49 -5.51 0.72
CA TRP A 269 -1.90 -4.93 2.01
C TRP A 269 -1.17 -3.64 2.41
N ASN A 270 -0.41 -2.99 1.53
CA ASN A 270 0.39 -1.81 1.90
C ASN A 270 -0.45 -0.53 1.93
N LEU A 271 -1.16 -0.32 3.04
CA LEU A 271 -2.01 0.86 3.27
C LEU A 271 -1.23 2.19 3.22
N GLU A 272 -0.02 2.21 3.77
CA GLU A 272 0.83 3.41 3.74
C GLU A 272 1.11 3.85 2.30
N LEU A 273 1.47 2.89 1.45
CA LEU A 273 1.76 3.17 0.05
C LEU A 273 0.52 3.61 -0.73
N TYR A 274 -0.63 2.99 -0.47
CA TYR A 274 -1.93 3.38 -1.03
C TYR A 274 -2.28 4.83 -0.66
N GLN A 275 -2.21 5.18 0.62
CA GLN A 275 -2.51 6.53 1.11
C GLN A 275 -1.54 7.58 0.58
N GLN A 276 -0.24 7.26 0.52
CA GLN A 276 0.77 8.15 -0.03
C GLN A 276 0.57 8.39 -1.53
N ALA A 277 0.19 7.35 -2.28
CA ALA A 277 -0.11 7.44 -3.70
C ALA A 277 -1.33 8.36 -3.95
N ASN A 278 -2.42 8.19 -3.20
CA ASN A 278 -3.61 9.05 -3.32
C ASN A 278 -3.32 10.52 -2.99
N LYS A 279 -2.47 10.77 -1.98
CA LYS A 279 -2.00 12.11 -1.61
C LYS A 279 -1.17 12.81 -2.68
N ARG A 280 -0.81 12.15 -3.79
CA ARG A 280 -0.15 12.84 -4.92
C ARG A 280 -1.09 13.73 -5.70
N LEU A 281 -2.38 13.40 -5.68
CA LEU A 281 -3.43 14.19 -6.31
C LEU A 281 -4.29 14.90 -5.26
N HIS A 282 -4.68 14.20 -4.19
CA HIS A 282 -5.45 14.76 -3.07
C HIS A 282 -4.53 15.42 -2.03
N ARG A 283 -4.08 16.63 -2.35
CA ARG A 283 -3.20 17.44 -1.50
C ARG A 283 -3.44 18.93 -1.70
N GLN A 284 -2.81 19.74 -0.84
CA GLN A 284 -2.86 21.19 -0.95
C GLN A 284 -2.38 21.65 -2.33
N GLY A 285 -3.14 22.54 -2.96
CA GLY A 285 -2.93 22.99 -4.34
C GLY A 285 -3.96 22.43 -5.31
N GLN A 286 -4.60 21.30 -4.97
CA GLN A 286 -5.70 20.75 -5.75
C GLN A 286 -6.94 21.66 -5.67
N LEU A 287 -7.54 21.95 -6.82
CA LEU A 287 -8.70 22.84 -6.97
C LEU A 287 -10.00 22.09 -7.26
N CYS A 288 -9.90 20.86 -7.76
CA CYS A 288 -11.05 20.01 -8.08
C CYS A 288 -11.23 18.90 -7.04
N PRO A 289 -12.46 18.43 -6.78
CA PRO A 289 -12.68 17.17 -6.08
C PRO A 289 -11.86 16.06 -6.72
N VAL A 290 -11.16 15.27 -5.91
CA VAL A 290 -10.38 14.13 -6.41
C VAL A 290 -11.26 12.90 -6.45
N ILE A 291 -11.31 12.23 -7.60
CA ILE A 291 -12.10 11.02 -7.79
C ILE A 291 -11.15 9.84 -7.94
N ALA A 292 -11.19 8.90 -6.99
CA ALA A 292 -10.45 7.66 -7.05
C ALA A 292 -11.34 6.54 -7.60
N HIS A 293 -11.03 6.09 -8.81
CA HIS A 293 -11.69 5.00 -9.50
C HIS A 293 -11.01 3.68 -9.19
N HIS A 294 -11.73 2.74 -8.59
CA HIS A 294 -11.24 1.43 -8.21
C HIS A 294 -11.79 0.38 -9.17
N LEU A 295 -10.94 -0.23 -10.01
CA LEU A 295 -11.35 -1.38 -10.82
C LEU A 295 -11.37 -2.63 -9.95
N VAL A 296 -12.55 -3.20 -9.71
CA VAL A 296 -12.75 -4.28 -8.74
C VAL A 296 -13.39 -5.49 -9.41
N VAL A 297 -12.61 -6.57 -9.57
CA VAL A 297 -13.13 -7.85 -10.03
C VAL A 297 -14.12 -8.45 -9.03
N GLN A 298 -15.37 -8.63 -9.48
CA GLN A 298 -16.48 -9.10 -8.66
C GLN A 298 -16.28 -10.56 -8.21
N GLY A 299 -16.36 -10.81 -6.90
CA GLY A 299 -16.03 -12.11 -6.30
C GLY A 299 -14.54 -12.48 -6.34
N GLY A 300 -13.69 -11.56 -6.84
CA GLY A 300 -12.24 -11.73 -6.95
C GLY A 300 -11.51 -11.26 -5.70
N MET A 301 -10.18 -11.34 -5.74
CA MET A 301 -9.31 -10.92 -4.64
C MET A 301 -9.18 -9.40 -4.53
N ASP A 302 -9.50 -8.66 -5.61
CA ASP A 302 -9.59 -7.20 -5.58
C ASP A 302 -10.54 -6.72 -4.47
N GLU A 303 -11.70 -7.38 -4.29
CA GLU A 303 -12.68 -7.01 -3.27
C GLU A 303 -12.11 -7.10 -1.85
N ASP A 304 -11.37 -8.17 -1.55
CA ASP A 304 -10.79 -8.38 -0.22
C ASP A 304 -9.66 -7.39 0.06
N VAL A 305 -8.83 -7.10 -0.96
CA VAL A 305 -7.75 -6.12 -0.83
C VAL A 305 -8.31 -4.72 -0.63
N VAL A 306 -9.30 -4.33 -1.44
CA VAL A 306 -9.97 -3.03 -1.28
C VAL A 306 -10.63 -2.95 0.09
N ALA A 307 -11.37 -3.96 0.52
CA ALA A 307 -11.98 -3.98 1.85
C ALA A 307 -10.92 -3.86 2.98
N ALA A 308 -9.79 -4.55 2.84
CA ALA A 308 -8.70 -4.48 3.81
C ALA A 308 -8.05 -3.08 3.85
N LEU A 309 -7.88 -2.41 2.71
CA LEU A 309 -7.33 -1.05 2.64
C LEU A 309 -8.26 0.00 3.28
N HIS A 310 -9.56 -0.26 3.35
CA HIS A 310 -10.55 0.62 3.99
C HIS A 310 -10.86 0.24 5.44
N SER A 311 -10.28 -0.86 5.94
CA SER A 311 -10.40 -1.27 7.34
C SER A 311 -9.69 -0.28 8.27
N LYS A 312 -10.27 -0.03 9.44
CA LYS A 312 -9.64 0.77 10.51
C LYS A 312 -8.55 0.00 11.28
N GLY A 313 -8.40 -1.30 11.01
CA GLY A 313 -7.45 -2.20 11.67
C GLY A 313 -6.20 -2.49 10.83
N ASP A 314 -5.42 -3.49 11.24
CA ASP A 314 -4.27 -3.97 10.47
C ASP A 314 -4.74 -4.60 9.14
N THR A 315 -4.36 -3.98 8.02
CA THR A 315 -4.70 -4.44 6.67
C THR A 315 -4.21 -5.85 6.40
N GLN A 316 -3.05 -6.24 6.94
CA GLN A 316 -2.51 -7.59 6.80
C GLN A 316 -3.39 -8.59 7.54
N GLU A 317 -3.82 -8.27 8.77
CA GLU A 317 -4.70 -9.14 9.55
C GLU A 317 -6.07 -9.31 8.87
N ALA A 318 -6.67 -8.20 8.40
CA ALA A 318 -7.94 -8.25 7.69
C ALA A 318 -7.89 -9.16 6.45
N LEU A 319 -6.79 -9.08 5.69
CA LEU A 319 -6.63 -9.91 4.51
C LEU A 319 -6.36 -11.39 4.85
N MET A 320 -5.62 -11.66 5.92
CA MET A 320 -5.42 -13.02 6.42
C MET A 320 -6.76 -13.65 6.85
N GLN A 321 -7.65 -12.89 7.48
CA GLN A 321 -8.99 -13.35 7.83
C GLN A 321 -9.84 -13.64 6.59
N ALA A 322 -9.80 -12.76 5.58
CA ALA A 322 -10.50 -12.98 4.31
C ALA A 322 -10.01 -14.27 3.60
N LEU A 323 -8.70 -14.49 3.55
CA LEU A 323 -8.12 -15.71 2.99
C LEU A 323 -8.54 -16.97 3.75
N LYS A 324 -8.55 -16.94 5.09
CA LYS A 324 -9.03 -18.06 5.90
C LYS A 324 -10.49 -18.41 5.57
N ALA A 325 -11.36 -17.40 5.48
CA ALA A 325 -12.75 -17.60 5.11
C ALA A 325 -12.91 -18.22 3.71
N ARG A 326 -12.07 -17.82 2.74
CA ARG A 326 -12.04 -18.44 1.40
C ARG A 326 -11.60 -19.89 1.43
N ILE A 327 -10.57 -20.24 2.22
CA ILE A 327 -10.08 -21.62 2.37
C ILE A 327 -11.17 -22.52 2.95
N GLU A 328 -11.83 -22.08 4.01
CA GLU A 328 -12.93 -22.83 4.62
C GLU A 328 -14.04 -23.10 3.60
N LYS A 329 -14.45 -22.06 2.87
CA LYS A 329 -15.47 -22.18 1.82
C LYS A 329 -15.05 -23.16 0.73
N ALA A 330 -13.79 -23.10 0.26
CA ALA A 330 -13.26 -23.99 -0.78
C ALA A 330 -13.15 -25.45 -0.35
N ARG A 331 -12.93 -25.72 0.95
CA ARG A 331 -12.91 -27.08 1.51
C ARG A 331 -14.30 -27.68 1.66
N THR A 332 -15.33 -26.85 1.83
CA THR A 332 -16.73 -27.28 1.99
C THR A 332 -17.52 -27.41 0.69
N ALA A 333 -16.97 -26.98 -0.45
CA ALA A 333 -17.64 -26.90 -1.76
C ALA A 333 -17.26 -28.05 -2.71
#